data_AF-A0A093DFY1-F1
#
_entry.id   AF-A0A093DFY1-F1
#
_cell.length_a   1.000
_cell.length_b   1.000
_cell.length_c   1.000
_cell.angle_alpha   90.00
_cell.angle_beta   90.00
_cell.angle_gamma   90.00
#
_symmetry.space_group_name_H-M   'P 1'
#
loop_
_entity.id
_entity.type
_entity.pdbx_description
1 polymer ?
#
loop_
_entity_poly.entity_id
_entity_poly.type
_entity_poly.pdbx_seq_one_letter_code
_entity_poly.pdbx_strand_id
1 'polypeptide(L)'
;WTNSINQANKMALLAWEKETGIHLVQINGQRRYGGPPPDWVGDPPPAGTEVFIGKLPQDVYENVLIPLFQSVGRLYEFRLMMTFSGLNRGFAYATYG
;
A
#
# COMPACT_ATOMS: atom_id res chain seq x y z
N TRP A 1 -2.13 17.87 18.56
CA TRP A 1 -2.78 16.56 18.69
C TRP A 1 -2.90 15.85 17.34
N THR A 2 -1.80 15.70 16.60
CA THR A 2 -1.78 15.08 15.25
C THR A 2 -0.43 14.41 14.95
N ASN A 3 0.67 14.99 15.45
CA ASN A 3 2.01 14.45 15.18
C ASN A 3 2.34 13.15 15.95
N SER A 4 1.89 13.01 17.20
CA SER A 4 2.14 11.81 18.00
C SER A 4 1.42 10.57 17.45
N ILE A 5 0.17 10.72 17.00
CA ILE A 5 -0.60 9.65 16.37
C ILE A 5 0.07 9.25 15.06
N ASN A 6 0.44 10.21 14.22
CA ASN A 6 1.11 9.91 12.97
C ASN A 6 2.47 9.22 13.19
N GLN A 7 3.21 9.64 14.21
CA GLN A 7 4.45 8.97 14.61
C GLN A 7 4.20 7.53 15.04
N ALA A 8 3.16 7.28 15.84
CA ALA A 8 2.77 5.92 16.23
C ALA A 8 2.39 5.06 15.02
N ASN A 9 1.58 5.59 14.10
CA ASN A 9 1.18 4.88 12.88
C ASN A 9 2.39 4.55 11.98
N LYS A 10 3.34 5.49 11.86
CA LYS A 10 4.60 5.24 11.13
C LYS A 10 5.45 4.16 11.80
N MET A 11 5.53 4.15 13.14
CA MET A 11 6.24 3.10 13.87
C MET A 11 5.56 1.73 13.68
N ALA A 12 4.23 1.69 13.66
CA ALA A 12 3.47 0.48 13.37
C ALA A 12 3.73 -0.06 11.96
N LEU A 13 3.84 0.82 10.96
CA LEU A 13 4.25 0.44 9.61
C LEU A 13 5.64 -0.24 9.60
N LEU A 14 6.64 0.39 10.23
CA LEU A 14 8.01 -0.15 10.26
C LEU A 14 8.09 -1.49 10.99
N ALA A 15 7.33 -1.65 12.08
CA ALA A 15 7.24 -2.92 12.79
C ALA A 15 6.62 -4.01 11.90
N TRP A 16 5.54 -3.68 11.20
CA TRP A 16 4.84 -4.61 10.29
C TRP A 16 5.70 -5.03 9.09
N GLU A 17 6.44 -4.11 8.46
CA GLU A 17 7.40 -4.45 7.39
C GLU A 17 8.46 -5.44 7.89
N LYS A 18 8.99 -5.22 9.09
CA LYS A 18 9.98 -6.11 9.71
C LYS A 18 9.41 -7.49 10.04
N GLU A 19 8.19 -7.54 10.56
CA GLU A 19 7.53 -8.79 10.95
C GLU A 19 7.13 -9.64 9.75
N THR A 20 6.55 -9.01 8.72
CA THR A 20 6.06 -9.71 7.53
C THR A 20 7.14 -9.98 6.49
N GLY A 21 8.28 -9.29 6.57
CA GLY A 21 9.31 -9.32 5.52
C GLY A 21 8.88 -8.64 4.22
N ILE A 22 7.78 -7.88 4.24
CA ILE A 22 7.30 -7.14 3.07
C ILE A 22 8.25 -5.97 2.80
N HIS A 23 8.67 -5.86 1.54
CA HIS A 23 9.52 -4.76 1.07
C HIS A 23 8.69 -3.78 0.24
N LEU A 24 8.45 -2.59 0.78
CA LEU A 24 7.80 -1.51 0.06
C LEU A 24 8.83 -0.69 -0.73
N VAL A 25 8.56 -0.45 -2.01
CA VAL A 25 9.47 0.33 -2.89
C VAL A 25 8.86 1.69 -3.20
N GLN A 26 9.61 2.76 -2.97
CA GLN A 26 9.19 4.10 -3.31
C GLN A 26 9.74 4.53 -4.68
N ILE A 27 8.85 4.79 -5.65
CA ILE A 27 9.20 5.17 -7.03
C ILE A 27 8.29 6.32 -7.47
N ASN A 28 8.87 7.44 -7.92
CA ASN A 28 8.14 8.58 -8.51
C ASN A 28 6.93 9.06 -7.69
N GLY A 29 7.07 9.14 -6.37
CA GLY A 29 5.98 9.57 -5.48
C GLY A 29 4.91 8.51 -5.24
N GLN A 30 5.20 7.23 -5.47
CA GLN A 30 4.34 6.09 -5.13
C GLN A 30 5.11 5.19 -4.18
N ARG A 31 4.47 4.71 -3.11
CA ARG A 31 4.98 3.59 -2.33
C ARG A 31 4.21 2.34 -2.74
N ARG A 32 4.93 1.40 -3.33
CA ARG A 32 4.38 0.22 -4.00
C ARG A 32 4.58 -1.01 -3.13
N TYR A 33 3.51 -1.77 -2.98
CA TYR A 33 3.49 -3.15 -2.55
C TYR A 33 3.17 -4.03 -3.76
N GLY A 34 3.90 -5.13 -3.91
CA GLY A 34 3.69 -6.07 -5.01
C GLY A 34 4.75 -6.02 -6.10
N GLY A 35 4.42 -6.62 -7.25
CA GLY A 35 5.29 -7.55 -7.97
C GLY A 35 4.74 -8.96 -7.72
N PRO A 36 4.76 -9.90 -8.70
CA PRO A 36 3.92 -11.10 -8.64
C PRO A 36 4.04 -11.75 -7.25
N PRO A 37 2.93 -11.94 -6.51
CA PRO A 37 2.95 -12.52 -5.18
C PRO A 37 3.80 -13.79 -5.14
N PRO A 38 4.40 -14.15 -3.98
CA PRO A 38 4.93 -15.50 -3.81
C PRO A 38 3.87 -16.50 -4.26
N ASP A 39 4.25 -17.44 -5.12
CA ASP A 39 3.36 -18.43 -5.76
C ASP A 39 2.35 -17.88 -6.79
N TRP A 40 2.61 -16.71 -7.38
CA TRP A 40 1.86 -16.26 -8.54
C TRP A 40 2.20 -17.11 -9.77
N VAL A 41 1.19 -17.75 -10.34
CA VAL A 41 1.28 -18.55 -11.56
C VAL A 41 0.31 -17.96 -12.57
N GLY A 42 0.86 -17.45 -13.68
CA GLY A 42 0.08 -16.82 -14.75
C GLY A 42 0.59 -15.44 -15.10
N ASP A 43 -0.06 -14.85 -16.11
CA ASP A 43 0.27 -13.51 -16.57
C ASP A 43 -0.10 -12.44 -15.52
N PRO A 44 0.57 -11.27 -15.53
CA PRO A 44 0.12 -10.13 -14.74
C PRO A 44 -1.33 -9.77 -15.13
N PRO A 45 -2.13 -9.21 -14.18
CA PRO A 45 -3.45 -8.69 -14.50
C PRO A 45 -3.40 -7.72 -15.70
N PRO A 46 -4.38 -7.76 -16.62
CA PRO A 46 -4.40 -6.90 -17.79
C PRO A 46 -4.32 -5.41 -17.41
N ALA A 47 -3.75 -4.59 -18.29
CA ALA A 47 -3.75 -3.15 -18.10
C ALA A 47 -5.20 -2.62 -17.96
N GLY A 48 -5.40 -1.68 -17.04
CA GLY A 48 -6.71 -1.05 -16.82
C GLY A 48 -7.65 -1.78 -15.85
N THR A 49 -7.21 -2.86 -15.20
CA THR A 49 -7.98 -3.56 -14.14
C THR A 49 -7.79 -2.95 -12.74
N GLU A 50 -7.20 -1.76 -12.67
CA GLU A 50 -6.88 -1.09 -11.41
C GLU A 50 -8.13 -0.48 -10.77
N VAL A 51 -8.30 -0.70 -9.48
CA VAL A 51 -9.33 -0.05 -8.66
C VAL A 51 -8.76 1.22 -8.05
N PHE A 52 -9.43 2.35 -8.30
CA PHE A 52 -9.12 3.62 -7.63
C PHE A 52 -9.76 3.68 -6.24
N ILE A 53 -8.96 4.04 -5.25
CA ILE A 53 -9.37 4.18 -3.85
C ILE A 53 -9.14 5.63 -3.44
N GLY A 54 -10.22 6.40 -3.26
CA GLY A 54 -10.16 7.80 -2.86
C GLY A 54 -10.50 8.03 -1.38
N LYS A 55 -10.31 9.28 -0.94
CA LYS A 55 -10.66 9.76 0.42
C LYS A 55 -9.97 8.98 1.54
N LEU A 56 -8.74 8.54 1.31
CA LEU A 56 -7.93 7.91 2.36
C LEU A 56 -7.49 8.96 3.39
N PRO A 57 -7.54 8.65 4.70
CA PRO A 57 -6.88 9.47 5.72
C PRO A 57 -5.37 9.56 5.47
N GLN A 58 -4.79 10.75 5.67
CA GLN A 58 -3.37 11.00 5.34
C GLN A 58 -2.37 10.30 6.26
N ASP A 59 -2.82 9.86 7.44
CA ASP A 59 -2.05 9.22 8.50
C ASP A 59 -2.25 7.69 8.54
N VAL A 60 -2.97 7.13 7.55
CA VAL A 60 -3.11 5.69 7.36
C VAL A 60 -2.03 5.19 6.39
N TYR A 61 -1.52 4.00 6.71
CA TYR A 61 -0.36 3.38 6.07
C TYR A 61 -0.67 1.94 5.62
N GLU A 62 0.26 1.36 4.89
CA GLU A 62 0.17 0.08 4.20
C GLU A 62 -0.05 -1.10 5.14
N ASN A 63 0.45 -1.02 6.38
CA ASN A 63 0.19 -2.05 7.40
C ASN A 63 -1.30 -2.22 7.73
N VAL A 64 -2.13 -1.19 7.48
CA VAL A 64 -3.59 -1.26 7.60
C VAL A 64 -4.23 -1.48 6.24
N LEU A 65 -3.78 -0.75 5.21
CA LEU A 65 -4.40 -0.77 3.89
C LEU A 65 -4.21 -2.12 3.17
N ILE A 66 -3.00 -2.68 3.17
CA ILE A 66 -2.71 -3.91 2.44
C ILE A 66 -3.55 -5.08 2.98
N PRO A 67 -3.57 -5.38 4.30
CA PRO A 67 -4.42 -6.45 4.81
C PRO A 67 -5.91 -6.25 4.51
N LEU A 68 -6.39 -5.00 4.59
CA LEU A 68 -7.77 -4.67 4.24
C LEU A 68 -8.07 -5.01 2.78
N PHE A 69 -7.26 -4.56 1.83
CA PHE A 69 -7.51 -4.82 0.41
C PHE A 69 -7.22 -6.27 -0.01
N GLN A 70 -6.31 -6.97 0.68
CA GLN A 70 -6.12 -8.42 0.53
C GLN A 70 -7.34 -9.22 0.97
N SER A 71 -8.13 -8.72 1.93
CA SER A 71 -9.36 -9.41 2.35
C SER A 71 -10.46 -9.43 1.28
N VAL A 72 -10.39 -8.52 0.29
CA VAL A 72 -11.35 -8.45 -0.82
C VAL A 72 -11.03 -9.46 -1.92
N GLY A 73 -9.75 -9.82 -2.07
CA GLY A 73 -9.26 -10.73 -3.10
C GLY A 73 -7.73 -10.77 -3.13
N ARG A 74 -7.18 -11.62 -4.00
CA ARG A 74 -5.72 -11.75 -4.14
C ARG A 74 -5.14 -10.48 -4.76
N LEU A 75 -4.58 -9.65 -3.88
CA LEU A 75 -4.01 -8.35 -4.21
C LEU A 75 -2.66 -8.56 -4.92
N TYR A 76 -2.62 -8.23 -6.21
CA TYR A 76 -1.42 -8.36 -7.04
C TYR A 76 -0.47 -7.18 -6.84
N GLU A 77 -1.04 -5.97 -6.81
CA GLU A 77 -0.28 -4.74 -6.58
C GLU A 77 -1.12 -3.72 -5.82
N PHE A 78 -0.45 -2.96 -4.95
CA PHE A 78 -1.02 -1.79 -4.30
C PHE A 78 -0.06 -0.60 -4.39
N ARG A 79 -0.57 0.57 -4.76
CA ARG A 79 0.23 1.79 -4.94
C ARG A 79 -0.38 2.92 -4.14
N LEU A 80 0.25 3.28 -3.02
CA LEU A 80 -0.11 4.46 -2.24
C LEU A 80 0.57 5.69 -2.81
N MET A 81 -0.21 6.71 -3.15
CA MET A 81 0.34 7.94 -3.71
C MET A 81 0.86 8.82 -2.59
N MET A 82 2.12 9.25 -2.69
CA MET A 82 2.85 9.94 -1.63
C MET A 82 3.19 11.37 -2.01
N THR A 83 3.10 12.28 -1.04
CA THR A 83 3.68 13.63 -1.12
C THR A 83 5.20 13.56 -0.92
N PHE A 84 5.90 14.63 -1.25
CA PHE A 84 7.33 14.77 -0.92
C PHE A 84 7.59 14.82 0.59
N SER A 85 6.60 15.21 1.40
CA SER A 85 6.69 15.23 2.86
C SER A 85 6.54 13.85 3.51
N GLY A 86 6.26 12.79 2.73
CA GLY A 86 6.12 11.42 3.24
C GLY A 86 4.75 11.08 3.81
N LEU A 87 3.73 11.93 3.58
CA LEU A 87 2.32 11.62 3.81
C LEU A 87 1.70 11.06 2.52
N ASN A 88 0.56 10.38 2.64
CA ASN A 88 -0.18 9.99 1.45
C ASN A 88 -1.01 11.17 0.87
N ARG A 89 -1.33 11.10 -0.42
CA ARG A 89 -2.10 12.11 -1.17
C ARG A 89 -3.62 11.92 -1.04
N GLY A 90 -4.08 11.04 -0.16
CA GLY A 90 -5.50 10.73 0.04
C GLY A 90 -6.08 9.73 -0.95
N PHE A 91 -5.25 9.06 -1.75
CA PHE A 91 -5.70 8.03 -2.69
C PHE A 91 -4.64 6.97 -2.99
N ALA A 92 -5.11 5.82 -3.44
CA ALA A 92 -4.31 4.66 -3.84
C ALA A 92 -4.92 3.94 -5.05
N TYR A 93 -4.15 3.02 -5.61
CA TYR A 93 -4.59 2.07 -6.63
C TYR A 93 -4.36 0.64 -6.15
N ALA A 94 -5.30 -0.25 -6.43
CA ALA A 94 -5.18 -1.68 -6.15
C ALA A 94 -5.46 -2.49 -7.43
N THR A 95 -4.62 -3.47 -7.71
CA THR A 95 -4.81 -4.41 -8.82
C THR A 95 -4.97 -5.79 -8.25
N TYR A 96 -5.99 -6.52 -8.72
CA TYR A 96 -6.33 -7.87 -8.30
C TYR A 96 -6.01 -8.87 -9.42
N GLY A 97 -5.76 -10.12 -9.03
CA GLY A 97 -5.61 -11.23 -9.96
C GLY A 97 -5.85 -12.58 -9.31
#